data_AF-A0A258IC68-F1
#
_entry.id   AF-A0A258IC68-F1
#
_cell.length_a   1.000
_cell.length_b   1.000
_cell.length_c   1.000
_cell.angle_alpha   90.00
_cell.angle_beta   90.00
_cell.angle_gamma   90.00
#
_symmetry.space_group_name_H-M   'P 1'
#
loop_
_entity.id
_entity.type
_entity.pdbx_description
1 polymer ?
#
loop_
_entity_poly.entity_id
_entity_poly.type
_entity_poly.pdbx_seq_one_letter_code
_entity_poly.pdbx_strand_id
1 'polypeptide(L)'
;MTDTRYWEIDRLAATSLLGRLGIETNPTTVEQAAAAFAEHRMEVQQWTANRVQSRIIGALEAQSMQDFGQKDSTWADGFIAAEQLVARLSTNELLDQPNGTAQSKGQVLRSLVRGARQRSTFVERHSE
;
A
#
# COMPACT_ATOMS: atom_id res chain seq x y z
N MET A 1 -2.10 1.16 -14.58
CA MET A 1 -3.21 0.32 -15.11
C MET A 1 -3.76 -0.67 -14.07
N THR A 2 -3.10 -0.86 -12.93
CA THR A 2 -3.51 -1.77 -11.84
C THR A 2 -4.59 -1.18 -10.93
N ASP A 3 -4.55 0.13 -10.65
CA ASP A 3 -5.54 0.84 -9.81
C ASP A 3 -6.99 0.72 -10.31
N THR A 4 -7.17 0.78 -11.63
CA THR A 4 -8.49 0.64 -12.25
C THR A 4 -9.09 -0.74 -12.00
N ARG A 5 -8.26 -1.78 -11.87
CA ARG A 5 -8.70 -3.16 -11.59
C ARG A 5 -9.13 -3.32 -10.14
N TYR A 6 -8.40 -2.72 -9.20
CA TYR A 6 -8.74 -2.79 -7.78
C TYR A 6 -10.07 -2.13 -7.46
N TRP A 7 -10.35 -0.98 -8.08
CA TRP A 7 -11.65 -0.31 -7.97
C TRP A 7 -12.81 -1.14 -8.54
N GLU A 8 -12.60 -1.82 -9.66
CA GLU A 8 -13.62 -2.68 -10.26
C GLU A 8 -13.90 -3.92 -9.40
N ILE A 9 -12.87 -4.46 -8.72
CA ILE A 9 -13.04 -5.52 -7.72
C ILE A 9 -13.89 -5.03 -6.55
N ASP A 10 -13.64 -3.83 -6.03
CA ASP A 10 -14.42 -3.28 -4.91
C ASP A 10 -15.89 -3.05 -5.30
N ARG A 11 -16.14 -2.56 -6.52
CA ARG A 11 -17.50 -2.44 -7.05
C ARG A 11 -18.18 -3.79 -7.20
N LEU A 12 -17.47 -4.82 -7.70
CA LEU A 12 -18.02 -6.17 -7.82
C LEU A 12 -18.37 -6.75 -6.45
N ALA A 13 -17.47 -6.60 -5.47
CA ALA A 13 -17.70 -7.02 -4.09
C ALA A 13 -18.90 -6.29 -3.47
N ALA A 14 -19.00 -4.97 -3.68
CA ALA A 14 -20.12 -4.15 -3.25
C ALA A 14 -21.46 -4.63 -3.83
N THR A 15 -21.53 -4.83 -5.15
CA THR A 15 -22.75 -5.33 -5.80
C THR A 15 -23.12 -6.72 -5.27
N SER A 16 -22.15 -7.62 -5.11
CA SER A 16 -22.40 -8.96 -4.57
C SER A 16 -22.90 -8.92 -3.13
N LEU A 17 -22.34 -8.07 -2.27
CA LEU A 17 -22.76 -7.95 -0.88
C LEU A 17 -24.18 -7.39 -0.79
N LEU A 18 -24.45 -6.27 -1.48
CA LEU A 18 -25.77 -5.63 -1.47
C LEU A 18 -26.85 -6.58 -2.01
N GLY A 19 -26.56 -7.32 -3.07
CA GLY A 19 -27.45 -8.34 -3.62
C GLY A 19 -27.75 -9.47 -2.64
N ARG A 20 -26.75 -9.95 -1.89
CA ARG A 20 -26.94 -10.97 -0.84
C ARG A 20 -27.77 -10.47 0.35
N LEU A 21 -27.70 -9.17 0.65
CA LEU A 21 -28.48 -8.53 1.70
C LEU A 21 -29.90 -8.15 1.25
N GLY A 22 -30.25 -8.39 -0.02
CA GLY A 22 -31.55 -8.02 -0.58
C GLY A 22 -31.76 -6.50 -0.67
N ILE A 23 -30.68 -5.72 -0.64
CA ILE A 23 -30.73 -4.25 -0.72
C ILE A 23 -30.81 -3.88 -2.20
N GLU A 24 -31.83 -3.09 -2.56
CA GLU A 24 -31.99 -2.62 -3.93
C GLU A 24 -30.80 -1.75 -4.35
N THR A 25 -30.09 -2.19 -5.39
CA THR A 25 -28.87 -1.54 -5.84
C THR A 25 -29.19 -0.42 -6.82
N ASN A 26 -28.98 0.82 -6.40
CA ASN A 26 -28.79 1.94 -7.33
C ASN A 26 -27.29 2.25 -7.49
N PRO A 27 -26.87 2.95 -8.56
CA PRO A 27 -25.47 3.25 -8.81
C PRO A 27 -24.78 3.96 -7.64
N THR A 28 -25.46 4.91 -6.99
CA THR A 28 -24.92 5.67 -5.86
C THR A 28 -24.60 4.78 -4.66
N THR A 29 -25.50 3.86 -4.31
CA THR A 29 -25.30 2.91 -3.19
C THR A 29 -24.16 1.94 -3.47
N VAL A 30 -24.01 1.49 -4.73
CA VAL A 30 -22.87 0.64 -5.14
C VAL A 30 -21.55 1.38 -5.01
N GLU A 31 -21.47 2.64 -5.44
CA GLU A 31 -20.25 3.44 -5.33
C GLU A 31 -19.87 3.74 -3.87
N GLN A 32 -20.85 4.01 -3.00
CA GLN A 32 -20.61 4.20 -1.56
C GLN A 32 -20.09 2.94 -0.88
N ALA A 33 -20.70 1.79 -1.17
CA ALA A 33 -20.23 0.51 -0.65
C ALA A 33 -18.84 0.15 -1.19
N ALA A 34 -18.57 0.41 -2.48
CA ALA A 34 -17.25 0.19 -3.08
C ALA A 34 -16.18 1.07 -2.43
N ALA A 35 -16.50 2.33 -2.09
CA ALA A 35 -15.60 3.19 -1.34
C ALA A 35 -15.27 2.63 0.05
N ALA A 36 -16.26 2.09 0.77
CA ALA A 36 -16.05 1.44 2.07
C ALA A 36 -15.16 0.19 1.94
N PHE A 37 -15.33 -0.61 0.88
CA PHE A 37 -14.43 -1.75 0.59
C PHE A 37 -13.00 -1.29 0.29
N ALA A 38 -12.84 -0.20 -0.46
CA ALA A 38 -11.52 0.34 -0.78
C ALA A 38 -10.79 0.83 0.47
N GLU A 39 -11.50 1.53 1.37
CA GLU A 39 -11.00 1.97 2.68
C GLU A 39 -10.61 0.76 3.54
N HIS A 40 -11.51 -0.21 3.69
CA HIS A 40 -11.24 -1.42 4.46
C HIS A 40 -10.02 -2.18 3.93
N ARG A 41 -9.85 -2.29 2.61
CA ARG A 41 -8.66 -2.92 2.02
C ARG A 41 -7.38 -2.18 2.41
N MET A 42 -7.39 -0.85 2.41
CA MET A 42 -6.24 -0.05 2.84
C MET A 42 -5.92 -0.27 4.32
N GLU A 43 -6.93 -0.29 5.18
CA GLU A 43 -6.76 -0.58 6.61
C GLU A 43 -6.16 -1.97 6.85
N VAL A 44 -6.70 -3.00 6.17
CA VAL A 44 -6.21 -4.38 6.28
C VAL A 44 -4.78 -4.50 5.75
N GLN A 45 -4.45 -3.83 4.64
CA GLN A 45 -3.08 -3.78 4.13
C GLN A 45 -2.14 -3.17 5.16
N GLN A 46 -2.51 -2.02 5.75
CA GLN A 46 -1.68 -1.37 6.76
C GLN A 46 -1.51 -2.24 8.01
N TRP A 47 -2.60 -2.84 8.49
CA TRP A 47 -2.58 -3.75 9.64
C TRP A 47 -1.68 -4.96 9.38
N THR A 48 -1.75 -5.53 8.17
CA THR A 48 -0.93 -6.67 7.77
C THR A 48 0.55 -6.29 7.70
N ALA A 49 0.88 -5.14 7.10
CA ALA A 49 2.25 -4.65 7.04
C ALA A 49 2.83 -4.41 8.44
N ASN A 50 2.08 -3.75 9.33
CA ASN A 50 2.50 -3.56 10.72
C ASN A 50 2.79 -4.91 11.39
N ARG A 51 1.92 -5.91 11.19
CA ARG A 51 2.10 -7.24 11.77
C ARG A 51 3.32 -7.96 11.23
N VAL A 52 3.59 -7.86 9.93
CA VAL A 52 4.81 -8.41 9.30
C VAL A 52 6.05 -7.73 9.87
N GLN A 53 6.05 -6.40 9.92
CA GLN A 53 7.15 -5.61 10.49
C GLN A 53 7.44 -6.01 11.94
N SER A 54 6.41 -6.11 12.79
CA SER A 54 6.58 -6.55 14.18
C SER A 54 7.13 -7.96 14.30
N ARG A 55 6.76 -8.88 13.39
CA ARG A 55 7.31 -10.25 13.39
C ARG A 55 8.78 -10.28 12.97
N ILE A 56 9.17 -9.47 12.00
CA ILE A 56 10.57 -9.36 11.57
C ILE A 56 11.41 -8.79 12.72
N ILE A 57 10.97 -7.69 13.34
CA ILE A 57 11.67 -7.10 14.50
C ILE A 57 11.77 -8.11 15.64
N GLY A 58 10.67 -8.77 16.01
CA GLY A 58 10.71 -9.76 17.10
C GLY A 58 11.62 -10.97 16.79
N ALA A 59 11.73 -11.38 15.52
CA ALA A 59 12.68 -12.43 15.12
C ALA A 59 14.13 -11.95 15.20
N LEU A 60 14.40 -10.71 14.80
CA LEU A 60 15.71 -10.07 14.93
C LEU A 60 16.11 -9.95 16.41
N GLU A 61 15.25 -9.41 17.26
CA GLU A 61 15.49 -9.29 18.71
C GLU A 61 15.77 -10.65 19.36
N ALA A 62 14.96 -11.67 19.05
CA ALA A 62 15.14 -13.02 19.58
C ALA A 62 16.48 -13.63 19.16
N GLN A 63 16.91 -13.42 17.92
CA GLN A 63 18.22 -13.86 17.44
C GLN A 63 19.33 -13.07 18.12
N SER A 64 19.13 -11.76 18.31
CA SER A 64 20.13 -10.89 18.94
C SER A 64 20.42 -11.28 20.37
N MET A 65 19.39 -11.64 21.14
CA MET A 65 19.55 -12.16 22.50
C MET A 65 20.37 -13.46 22.56
N GLN A 66 20.29 -14.32 21.54
CA GLN A 66 21.10 -15.54 21.46
C GLN A 66 22.58 -15.24 21.15
N ASP A 67 22.80 -14.22 20.34
CA ASP A 67 24.13 -13.84 19.84
C ASP A 67 24.85 -12.82 20.75
N PHE A 68 24.15 -12.22 21.72
CA PHE A 68 24.60 -11.13 22.60
C PHE A 68 25.84 -11.44 23.47
N GLY A 69 26.31 -12.68 23.50
CA GLY A 69 27.55 -13.08 24.20
C GLY A 69 28.68 -13.60 23.31
N GLN A 70 28.45 -13.74 22.00
CA GLN A 70 29.36 -14.43 21.08
C GLN A 70 29.91 -13.53 19.98
N LYS A 71 29.32 -12.35 19.77
CA LYS A 71 29.58 -11.48 18.63
C LYS A 71 30.22 -10.16 19.05
N ASP A 72 30.97 -9.58 18.14
CA ASP A 72 31.71 -8.34 18.34
C ASP A 72 30.82 -7.09 18.15
N SER A 73 31.39 -5.92 18.43
CA SER A 73 30.71 -4.64 18.27
C SER A 73 30.29 -4.35 16.83
N THR A 74 31.04 -4.85 15.85
CA THR A 74 30.72 -4.69 14.42
C THR A 74 29.44 -5.43 14.04
N TRP A 75 29.23 -6.62 14.58
CA TRP A 75 27.99 -7.34 14.41
C TRP A 75 26.80 -6.61 15.06
N ALA A 76 26.99 -6.02 16.25
CA ALA A 76 25.94 -5.25 16.94
C ALA A 76 25.53 -3.99 16.16
N ASP A 77 26.49 -3.28 15.57
CA ASP A 77 26.21 -2.13 14.70
C ASP A 77 25.43 -2.55 13.44
N GLY A 78 25.79 -3.70 12.85
CA GLY A 78 25.08 -4.28 11.71
C GLY A 78 23.64 -4.68 12.05
N PHE A 79 23.43 -5.20 13.26
CA PHE A 79 22.10 -5.54 13.77
C PHE A 79 21.21 -4.29 13.90
N ILE A 80 21.71 -3.23 14.53
CA ILE A 80 20.99 -1.95 14.68
C ILE A 80 20.66 -1.36 13.30
N ALA A 81 21.59 -1.44 12.35
CA ALA A 81 21.36 -0.98 10.98
C ALA A 81 20.25 -1.78 10.27
N ALA A 82 20.19 -3.10 10.48
CA ALA A 82 19.14 -3.95 9.93
C ALA A 82 17.76 -3.63 10.51
N GLU A 83 17.65 -3.42 11.82
CA GLU A 83 16.40 -3.00 12.46
C GLU A 83 15.91 -1.65 11.93
N GLN A 84 16.82 -0.68 11.78
CA GLN A 84 16.47 0.63 11.21
C GLN A 84 16.01 0.53 9.76
N LEU A 85 16.55 -0.41 8.99
CA LEU A 85 16.11 -0.65 7.62
C LEU A 85 14.70 -1.22 7.60
N VAL A 86 14.41 -2.24 8.41
CA VAL A 86 13.07 -2.85 8.55
C VAL A 86 12.04 -1.84 9.04
N ALA A 87 12.43 -0.94 9.95
CA ALA A 87 11.58 0.13 10.45
C ALA A 87 11.15 1.14 9.37
N ARG A 88 11.96 1.28 8.30
CA ARG A 88 11.73 2.24 7.20
C ARG A 88 11.02 1.63 5.99
N LEU A 89 10.84 0.31 5.94
CA LEU A 89 10.16 -0.35 4.83
C LEU A 89 8.70 0.13 4.74
N SER A 90 8.28 0.49 3.54
CA SER A 90 6.89 0.84 3.24
C SER A 90 5.98 -0.39 3.26
N THR A 91 4.68 -0.16 3.42
CA THR A 91 3.63 -1.21 3.33
C THR A 91 3.76 -2.04 2.05
N ASN A 92 4.14 -1.42 0.94
CA ASN A 92 4.34 -2.10 -0.34
C ASN A 92 5.56 -3.02 -0.32
N GLU A 93 6.67 -2.58 0.27
CA GLU A 93 7.89 -3.38 0.37
C GLU A 93 7.72 -4.54 1.36
N LEU A 94 6.99 -4.31 2.45
CA LEU A 94 6.68 -5.36 3.45
C LEU A 94 5.73 -6.43 2.90
N LEU A 95 4.83 -6.05 1.98
CA LEU A 95 3.83 -6.95 1.41
C LEU A 95 4.20 -7.45 0.01
N ASP A 96 5.39 -7.12 -0.49
CA ASP A 96 5.83 -7.41 -1.87
C ASP A 96 4.79 -6.99 -2.93
N GLN A 97 4.19 -5.80 -2.74
CA GLN A 97 3.16 -5.25 -3.62
C GLN A 97 3.76 -4.14 -4.50
N PRO A 98 3.88 -4.33 -5.82
CA PRO A 98 4.57 -3.37 -6.70
C PRO A 98 3.79 -2.06 -6.95
N ASN A 99 2.56 -1.90 -6.44
CA ASN A 99 1.72 -0.72 -6.73
C ASN A 99 1.00 -0.24 -5.47
N GLY A 100 1.10 1.08 -5.21
CA GLY A 100 0.51 1.75 -4.05
C GLY A 100 -1.01 1.87 -4.03
N THR A 101 -1.51 2.74 -3.14
CA THR A 101 -2.92 2.89 -2.78
C THR A 101 -3.85 3.02 -3.99
N ALA A 102 -4.93 2.24 -4.00
CA ALA A 102 -5.89 2.21 -5.10
C ALA A 102 -6.49 3.60 -5.35
N GLN A 103 -6.21 4.18 -6.52
CA GLN A 103 -6.73 5.49 -6.91
C GLN A 103 -8.10 5.38 -7.58
N SER A 104 -9.07 6.19 -7.15
CA SER A 104 -10.36 6.34 -7.84
C SER A 104 -10.17 6.80 -9.30
N LYS A 105 -11.12 6.51 -10.19
CA LYS A 105 -11.09 6.97 -11.60
C LYS A 105 -10.84 8.48 -11.73
N GLY A 106 -11.41 9.28 -10.83
CA GLY A 106 -11.17 10.73 -10.78
C GLY A 106 -9.76 11.11 -10.32
N GLN A 107 -9.15 10.36 -9.39
CA GLN A 107 -7.75 10.56 -9.00
C GLN A 107 -6.79 10.14 -10.10
N VAL A 108 -7.06 9.04 -10.81
CA VAL A 108 -6.31 8.60 -11.99
C VAL A 108 -6.39 9.65 -13.10
N LEU A 109 -7.58 10.16 -13.40
CA LEU A 109 -7.74 11.23 -14.40
C LEU A 109 -6.96 12.50 -14.00
N ARG A 110 -7.02 12.89 -12.72
CA ARG A 110 -6.26 14.05 -12.21
C ARG A 110 -4.75 13.83 -12.25
N SER A 111 -4.27 12.62 -11.97
CA SER A 111 -2.83 12.31 -12.04
C SER A 111 -2.33 12.29 -13.49
N LEU A 112 -3.13 11.76 -14.42
CA LEU A 112 -2.84 11.81 -15.86
C LEU A 112 -2.80 13.24 -16.39
N VAL A 113 -3.77 14.10 -16.00
CA VAL A 113 -3.78 15.52 -16.39
C VAL A 113 -2.58 16.28 -15.81
N ARG A 114 -2.21 16.04 -14.54
CA ARG A 114 -1.00 16.64 -13.95
C ARG A 114 0.27 16.17 -14.66
N GLY A 115 0.38 14.87 -14.97
CA GLY A 115 1.53 14.32 -15.69
C GLY A 115 1.65 14.85 -17.12
N ALA A 116 0.53 15.07 -17.80
CA ALA A 116 0.52 15.69 -19.13
C ALA A 116 1.02 17.14 -19.08
N ARG A 117 0.57 17.94 -18.10
CA ARG A 117 1.03 19.33 -17.92
C ARG A 117 2.52 19.44 -17.61
N GLN A 118 3.06 18.54 -16.78
CA GLN A 118 4.49 18.52 -16.45
C GLN A 118 5.36 18.17 -17.67
N ARG A 119 4.88 17.30 -18.57
CA ARG A 119 5.58 17.01 -19.83
C ARG A 119 5.53 18.18 -20.81
N SER A 120 4.41 18.89 -20.90
CA SER A 120 4.32 20.10 -21.73
C SER A 120 5.28 21.19 -21.27
N THR A 121 5.45 21.40 -19.97
CA THR A 121 6.43 22.37 -19.44
C THR A 121 7.90 21.95 -19.61
N PHE A 122 8.17 20.66 -19.79
CA PHE A 122 9.52 20.16 -20.08
C PHE A 122 9.89 20.33 -21.56
N VAL A 123 8.92 20.19 -22.46
CA VAL A 123 9.11 20.39 -23.91
C VAL A 123 9.35 21.88 -24.25
N GLU A 124 8.72 22.82 -23.55
CA GLU A 124 8.97 24.26 -23.74
C GLU A 124 10.37 24.70 -23.29
N ARG A 125 10.98 24.06 -22.29
CA ARG A 125 12.34 24.42 -21.79
C ARG A 125 13.50 23.79 -22.56
N HIS A 126 13.25 22.95 -23.56
CA HIS A 126 14.27 22.32 -24.40
C HIS A 126 14.22 22.80 -25.85
N SER A 127 13.46 23.88 -26.12
CA SER A 127 13.35 24.52 -27.43
C SER A 127 13.88 25.97 -27.45
N GLU A 128 14.66 26.38 -26.45
CA GLU A 128 15.42 27.64 -26.44
C GLU A 128 16.93 27.39 -26.50
#